data_AF-A0A8T3SPL7-F1
#
_entry.id   AF-A0A8T3SPL7-F1
#
_cell.length_a   1.000
_cell.length_b   1.000
_cell.length_c   1.000
_cell.angle_alpha   90.00
_cell.angle_beta   90.00
_cell.angle_gamma   90.00
#
_symmetry.space_group_name_H-M   'P 1'
#
loop_
_entity.id
_entity.type
_entity.pdbx_description
1 polymer ?
#
loop_
_entity_poly.entity_id
_entity_poly.type
_entity_poly.pdbx_seq_one_letter_code
_entity_poly.pdbx_strand_id
1 'polypeptide(L)'
;MSGRRRGLGNLGVDVLLSAASKPSSGNDAASGELRHLPVDNIRRGKYQPRTHIKPEALQELADSIRVQGLVQPVVVRPVGNGYELIAGERRWRAAQMAGLDTIP
;
A
#
# COMPACT_ATOMS: atom_id res chain seq x y z
N MET A 1 -13.21 -14.90 60.79
CA MET A 1 -11.84 -15.03 61.33
C MET A 1 -10.85 -14.82 60.20
N SER A 2 -9.92 -13.88 60.42
CA SER A 2 -8.94 -13.33 59.48
C SER A 2 -7.91 -14.31 58.93
N GLY A 3 -7.36 -13.96 57.76
CA GLY A 3 -5.96 -14.22 57.38
C GLY A 3 -5.80 -14.59 55.89
N ARG A 4 -4.79 -14.15 55.15
CA ARG A 4 -3.67 -13.24 55.39
C ARG A 4 -3.02 -12.93 54.03
N ARG A 5 -2.43 -11.74 53.95
CA ARG A 5 -1.69 -11.10 52.86
C ARG A 5 -0.55 -11.94 52.27
N ARG A 6 -0.19 -11.62 51.02
CA ARG A 6 1.14 -11.56 50.35
C ARG A 6 0.84 -11.25 48.87
N GLY A 7 1.06 -10.07 48.29
CA GLY A 7 2.31 -9.31 48.23
C GLY A 7 3.26 -10.00 47.27
N LEU A 8 3.50 -9.42 46.07
CA LEU A 8 4.50 -9.71 45.01
C LEU A 8 3.87 -9.20 43.69
N GLY A 9 4.38 -8.29 42.87
CA GLY A 9 5.65 -7.57 42.76
C GLY A 9 5.63 -6.91 41.37
N ASN A 10 6.07 -5.66 41.26
CA ASN A 10 6.26 -4.95 40.00
C ASN A 10 7.33 -5.68 39.15
N LEU A 11 6.90 -6.46 38.16
CA LEU A 11 7.72 -6.93 37.04
C LEU A 11 6.74 -7.25 35.89
N GLY A 12 6.83 -6.71 34.68
CA GLY A 12 7.74 -5.77 34.09
C GLY A 12 7.12 -5.45 32.72
N VAL A 13 7.04 -4.17 32.40
CA VAL A 13 6.42 -3.62 31.19
C VAL A 13 7.27 -3.88 29.92
N ASP A 14 8.20 -4.83 30.02
CA ASP A 14 9.26 -5.14 29.05
C ASP A 14 8.84 -6.16 27.99
N VAL A 15 7.67 -6.80 28.16
CA VAL A 15 7.09 -7.70 27.13
C VAL A 15 6.55 -6.92 25.91
N LEU A 16 6.37 -5.60 26.01
CA LEU A 16 5.76 -4.82 24.92
C LEU A 16 6.75 -4.22 23.90
N LEU A 17 8.06 -4.30 24.10
CA LEU A 17 9.02 -3.59 23.23
C LEU A 17 10.01 -4.48 22.46
N SER A 18 9.92 -5.80 22.58
CA SER A 18 10.76 -6.76 21.83
C SER A 18 10.01 -7.45 20.69
N ALA A 19 9.25 -6.69 19.89
CA ALA A 19 8.78 -7.12 18.57
C ALA A 19 9.14 -6.11 17.46
N ALA A 20 9.88 -5.06 17.80
CA ALA A 20 10.35 -4.06 16.84
C ALA A 20 11.84 -4.31 16.55
N SER A 21 12.16 -5.31 15.74
CA SER A 21 13.40 -5.35 14.93
C SER A 21 13.49 -6.64 14.12
N LYS A 22 12.96 -6.61 12.89
CA LYS A 22 13.52 -7.18 11.64
C LYS A 22 12.40 -7.46 10.61
N PRO A 23 12.22 -6.64 9.56
CA PRO A 23 11.80 -7.20 8.29
C PRO A 23 13.08 -7.74 7.62
N SER A 24 13.42 -9.00 7.94
CA SER A 24 14.41 -9.73 7.16
C SER A 24 13.73 -10.20 5.89
N SER A 25 14.33 -9.85 4.75
CA SER A 25 14.03 -10.36 3.42
C SER A 25 13.69 -11.85 3.45
N GLY A 26 12.47 -12.18 3.05
CA GLY A 26 11.96 -13.53 2.90
C GLY A 26 11.35 -13.67 1.51
N ASN A 27 11.70 -14.76 0.85
CA ASN A 27 11.37 -15.08 -0.54
C ASN A 27 9.89 -15.50 -0.68
N ASP A 28 9.00 -14.54 -0.92
CA ASP A 28 7.57 -14.77 -1.20
C ASP A 28 7.24 -14.57 -2.69
N ALA A 29 7.73 -15.46 -3.55
CA ALA A 29 7.51 -15.39 -5.01
C ALA A 29 6.05 -15.64 -5.47
N ALA A 30 5.06 -15.60 -4.56
CA ALA A 30 3.65 -15.82 -4.88
C ALA A 30 2.66 -14.92 -4.09
N SER A 31 3.13 -14.12 -3.14
CA SER A 31 2.30 -13.16 -2.38
C SER A 31 2.67 -11.76 -2.85
N GLY A 32 1.77 -11.08 -3.55
CA GLY A 32 2.04 -9.73 -4.07
C GLY A 32 2.56 -8.80 -2.97
N GLU A 33 3.82 -8.41 -3.05
CA GLU A 33 4.44 -7.50 -2.07
C GLU A 33 3.98 -6.07 -2.35
N LEU A 34 3.53 -5.37 -1.30
CA LEU A 34 3.21 -3.95 -1.38
C LEU A 34 4.52 -3.17 -1.52
N ARG A 35 4.69 -2.48 -2.65
CA ARG A 35 5.90 -1.72 -2.97
C ARG A 35 5.52 -0.38 -3.55
N HIS A 36 6.21 0.67 -3.11
CA HIS A 36 6.10 1.98 -3.73
C HIS A 36 6.89 2.00 -5.03
N LEU A 37 6.19 2.19 -6.15
CA LEU A 37 6.77 2.23 -7.48
C LEU A 37 6.59 3.61 -8.12
N PRO A 38 7.59 4.11 -8.85
CA PRO A 38 7.45 5.37 -9.56
C PRO A 38 6.41 5.24 -10.67
N VAL A 39 5.54 6.24 -10.77
CA VAL A 39 4.36 6.20 -11.63
C VAL A 39 4.75 6.12 -13.12
N ASP A 40 5.88 6.73 -13.48
CA ASP A 40 6.49 6.69 -14.82
C ASP A 40 6.99 5.30 -15.25
N ASN A 41 7.37 4.44 -14.30
CA ASN A 41 7.83 3.08 -14.63
C ASN A 41 6.67 2.11 -14.87
N ILE A 42 5.44 2.53 -14.60
CA ILE A 42 4.24 1.74 -14.77
C ILE A 42 3.61 2.08 -16.12
N ARG A 43 3.39 1.05 -16.94
CA ARG A 43 2.79 1.16 -18.27
C ARG A 43 1.38 0.60 -18.23
N ARG A 44 0.49 1.20 -19.02
CA ARG A 44 -0.88 0.71 -19.17
C ARG A 44 -0.90 -0.74 -19.70
N GLY A 45 -1.71 -1.59 -19.08
CA GLY A 45 -1.95 -2.94 -19.58
C GLY A 45 -2.76 -2.97 -20.86
N LYS A 46 -2.49 -3.95 -21.74
CA LYS A 46 -3.21 -4.11 -23.02
C LYS A 46 -4.69 -4.48 -22.85
N TYR A 47 -5.06 -5.10 -21.74
CA TYR A 47 -6.40 -5.63 -21.49
C TYR A 47 -7.12 -4.81 -20.41
N GLN A 48 -7.81 -3.75 -20.83
CA GLN A 48 -8.59 -2.90 -19.95
C GLN A 48 -10.08 -3.02 -20.31
N PRO A 49 -10.91 -3.68 -19.47
CA PRO A 49 -12.32 -3.92 -19.79
C PRO A 49 -13.18 -2.65 -19.72
N ARG A 50 -12.72 -1.62 -18.99
CA ARG A 50 -13.41 -0.32 -18.90
C ARG A 50 -12.79 0.67 -19.87
N THR A 51 -13.40 0.81 -21.04
CA THR A 51 -12.96 1.74 -22.09
C THR A 51 -13.46 3.16 -21.88
N HIS A 52 -14.62 3.34 -21.24
CA HIS A 52 -15.18 4.66 -20.93
C HIS A 52 -14.91 5.03 -19.47
N ILE A 53 -14.02 6.00 -19.27
CA ILE A 53 -13.84 6.68 -18.00
C ILE A 53 -14.27 8.13 -18.20
N LYS A 54 -15.27 8.57 -17.45
CA LYS A 54 -15.69 9.97 -17.49
C LYS A 54 -14.57 10.85 -16.93
N PRO A 55 -14.19 11.95 -17.62
CA PRO A 55 -13.11 12.81 -17.16
C PRO A 55 -13.43 13.48 -15.82
N GLU A 56 -14.68 13.86 -15.58
CA GLU A 56 -15.14 14.45 -14.31
C GLU A 56 -14.80 13.55 -13.10
N ALA A 57 -15.17 12.28 -13.18
CA ALA A 57 -15.02 11.31 -12.10
C ALA A 57 -13.57 10.86 -11.91
N LEU A 58 -12.69 11.17 -12.85
CA LEU A 58 -11.25 10.94 -12.73
C LEU A 58 -10.58 12.16 -12.09
N GLN A 59 -11.03 13.38 -12.43
CA GLN A 59 -10.60 14.61 -11.78
C GLN A 59 -10.97 14.61 -10.29
N GLU A 60 -12.22 14.29 -9.94
CA GLU A 60 -12.64 14.17 -8.52
C GLU A 60 -11.79 13.15 -7.75
N LEU A 61 -11.45 12.03 -8.39
CA LEU A 61 -10.57 11.02 -7.79
C LEU A 61 -9.15 11.55 -7.61
N ALA A 62 -8.62 12.32 -8.58
CA ALA A 62 -7.31 12.93 -8.48
C ALA A 62 -7.27 13.95 -7.33
N ASP A 63 -8.29 14.79 -7.19
CA ASP A 63 -8.42 15.74 -6.08
C ASP A 63 -8.49 15.04 -4.72
N SER A 64 -9.25 13.94 -4.62
CA SER A 64 -9.25 13.09 -3.42
C SER A 64 -7.88 12.49 -3.12
N ILE A 65 -7.18 11.99 -4.15
CA ILE A 65 -5.83 11.42 -4.02
C ILE A 65 -4.80 12.50 -3.60
N ARG A 66 -4.95 13.76 -4.03
CA ARG A 66 -4.06 14.85 -3.58
C ARG A 66 -4.19 15.12 -2.07
N VAL A 67 -5.41 15.03 -1.53
CA VAL A 67 -5.67 15.33 -0.12
C VAL A 67 -5.36 14.14 0.79
N GLN A 68 -5.77 12.93 0.39
CA GLN A 68 -5.73 11.73 1.24
C GLN A 68 -4.63 10.74 0.85
N GLY A 69 -4.00 10.92 -0.31
CA GLY A 69 -3.11 9.93 -0.91
C GLY A 69 -3.87 8.77 -1.57
N LEU A 70 -3.11 7.80 -2.08
CA LEU A 70 -3.69 6.61 -2.67
C LEU A 70 -3.99 5.56 -1.59
N VAL A 71 -5.27 5.46 -1.18
CA VAL A 71 -5.71 4.51 -0.15
C VAL A 71 -5.64 3.05 -0.61
N GLN A 72 -5.97 2.79 -1.87
CA GLN A 72 -5.99 1.43 -2.41
C GLN A 72 -4.86 1.23 -3.43
N PRO A 73 -3.91 0.31 -3.17
CA PRO A 73 -2.79 0.03 -4.06
C PRO A 73 -3.23 -0.44 -5.45
N VAL A 74 -2.35 -0.28 -6.43
CA VAL A 74 -2.54 -0.78 -7.79
C VAL A 74 -1.90 -2.16 -7.97
N VAL A 75 -2.47 -2.95 -8.88
CA VAL A 75 -1.91 -4.28 -9.18
C VAL A 75 -1.10 -4.17 -10.45
N VAL A 76 0.20 -4.45 -10.33
CA VAL A 76 1.13 -4.45 -11.45
C VAL A 76 1.82 -5.80 -11.58
N ARG A 77 2.34 -6.08 -12.76
CA ARG A 77 3.31 -7.15 -12.98
C ARG A 77 4.63 -6.60 -13.52
N PRO A 78 5.78 -7.18 -13.16
CA PRO A 78 7.04 -6.84 -13.80
C PRO A 78 7.03 -7.26 -15.27
N VAL A 79 7.45 -6.37 -16.17
CA VAL A 79 7.59 -6.63 -17.61
C VAL A 79 8.86 -5.95 -18.13
N GLY A 80 9.88 -6.75 -18.44
CA GLY A 80 11.20 -6.23 -18.85
C GLY A 80 11.80 -5.34 -17.75
N ASN A 81 12.11 -4.09 -18.10
CA ASN A 81 12.70 -3.10 -17.19
C ASN A 81 11.68 -2.22 -16.48
N GLY A 82 10.38 -2.53 -16.58
CA GLY A 82 9.32 -1.74 -15.96
C GLY A 82 8.18 -2.60 -15.44
N TYR A 83 7.04 -1.96 -15.24
CA TYR A 83 5.85 -2.61 -14.71
C TYR A 83 4.68 -2.41 -15.67
N GLU A 84 3.82 -3.42 -15.78
CA GLU A 84 2.56 -3.33 -16.52
C GLU A 84 1.40 -3.35 -15.54
N LEU A 85 0.50 -2.38 -15.69
CA LEU A 85 -0.69 -2.27 -14.87
C LEU A 85 -1.71 -3.34 -15.25
N ILE A 86 -2.00 -4.23 -14.30
CA ILE A 86 -3.04 -5.26 -14.45
C ILE A 86 -4.40 -4.68 -14.04
N ALA A 87 -4.46 -3.99 -12.91
CA ALA A 87 -5.70 -3.44 -12.36
C ALA A 87 -5.47 -2.10 -11.66
N GLY A 88 -6.49 -1.25 -11.70
CA GLY A 88 -6.44 0.08 -11.06
C GLY A 88 -6.15 1.25 -12.01
N GLU A 89 -6.40 1.11 -13.33
CA GLU A 89 -6.19 2.17 -14.34
C GLU A 89 -6.69 3.55 -13.91
N ARG A 90 -7.89 3.63 -13.31
CA ARG A 90 -8.46 4.90 -12.83
C ARG A 90 -7.60 5.54 -11.74
N ARG A 91 -7.07 4.73 -10.82
CA ARG A 91 -6.23 5.18 -9.72
C ARG A 91 -4.86 5.62 -10.22
N TRP A 92 -4.25 4.85 -11.11
CA TRP A 92 -2.97 5.19 -11.74
C TRP A 92 -3.06 6.51 -12.53
N ARG A 93 -4.11 6.70 -13.33
CA ARG A 93 -4.33 7.98 -14.04
C ARG A 93 -4.61 9.13 -13.09
N ALA A 94 -5.46 8.92 -12.09
CA ALA A 94 -5.75 9.95 -11.11
C ALA A 94 -4.51 10.30 -10.26
N ALA A 95 -3.63 9.34 -10.00
CA ALA A 95 -2.34 9.55 -9.33
C ALA A 95 -1.37 10.37 -10.19
N GLN A 96 -1.29 10.11 -11.51
CA GLN A 96 -0.55 10.98 -12.44
C GLN A 96 -1.10 12.40 -12.45
N MET A 97 -2.43 12.55 -12.54
CA MET A 97 -3.06 13.86 -12.52
C MET A 97 -2.85 14.56 -11.18
N ALA A 98 -2.87 13.81 -10.07
CA ALA A 98 -2.58 14.31 -8.75
C ALA A 98 -1.13 14.79 -8.59
N GLY A 99 -0.21 14.38 -9.47
CA GLY A 99 1.21 14.74 -9.40
C GLY A 99 2.00 13.88 -8.41
N LEU A 100 1.59 12.63 -8.18
CA LEU A 100 2.33 11.71 -7.32
C LEU A 100 3.54 11.12 -8.06
N ASP A 101 4.72 11.19 -7.45
CA ASP A 101 5.93 10.55 -7.99
C ASP A 101 5.88 9.03 -7.86
N THR A 102 5.31 8.52 -6.76
CA THR A 102 5.25 7.09 -6.46
C THR A 102 3.86 6.66 -6.00
N ILE A 103 3.48 5.42 -6.31
CA ILE A 103 2.23 4.81 -5.85
C ILE A 103 2.45 3.43 -5.22
N PRO A 104 1.65 3.07 -4.20
CA PRO A 104 1.65 1.76 -3.58
C PRO A 104 0.91 0.69 -4.40
#